data_AF-A0A2G9TAD3-F1
#
_entry.id   AF-A0A2G9TAD3-F1
#
_cell.length_a   1.000
_cell.length_b   1.000
_cell.length_c   1.000
_cell.angle_alpha   90.00
_cell.angle_beta   90.00
_cell.angle_gamma   90.00
#
_symmetry.space_group_name_H-M   'P 1'
#
loop_
_entity.id
_entity.type
_entity.pdbx_description
1 polymer ?
#
loop_
_entity_poly.entity_id
_entity_poly.type
_entity_poly.pdbx_seq_one_letter_code
_entity_poly.pdbx_strand_id
1 'polypeptide(L)'
;MKLDENKLMPAPFQEWRPIVESTRVKFVYDGPYLCSLIITDPMWRDSGIYTCIAANDAGQATTSCSITVEADGDFNDVELPKKRAMVEARKIREIYEIAEEDET
;
A
#
# COMPACT_ATOMS: atom_id res chain seq x y z
N MET A 1 -28.29 -9.28 4.70
CA MET A 1 -28.36 -8.38 3.52
C MET A 1 -28.00 -9.23 2.31
N LYS A 2 -28.89 -9.31 1.31
CA LYS A 2 -28.66 -10.09 0.08
C LYS A 2 -27.77 -9.26 -0.83
N LEU A 3 -26.64 -9.81 -1.25
CA LEU A 3 -25.80 -9.26 -2.31
C LEU A 3 -26.18 -9.95 -3.61
N ASP A 4 -26.34 -9.15 -4.65
CA ASP A 4 -26.65 -9.56 -6.01
C ASP A 4 -25.41 -10.08 -6.75
N GLU A 5 -25.68 -10.69 -7.89
CA GLU A 5 -24.89 -11.72 -8.55
C GLU A 5 -24.01 -11.21 -9.70
N ASN A 6 -23.71 -9.91 -9.75
CA ASN A 6 -22.92 -9.32 -10.83
C ASN A 6 -21.52 -8.89 -10.38
N LYS A 7 -20.54 -9.75 -10.74
CA LYS A 7 -19.18 -9.39 -11.16
C LYS A 7 -18.37 -8.55 -10.16
N LEU A 8 -17.92 -9.19 -9.09
CA LEU A 8 -16.92 -8.61 -8.19
C LEU A 8 -15.51 -8.73 -8.81
N MET A 9 -14.81 -7.60 -8.99
CA MET A 9 -13.37 -7.60 -9.30
C MET A 9 -12.63 -6.79 -8.24
N PRO A 10 -12.19 -7.41 -7.14
CA PRO A 10 -11.32 -6.74 -6.18
C PRO A 10 -9.94 -6.50 -6.78
N ALA A 11 -9.50 -5.23 -6.74
CA ALA A 11 -8.16 -4.80 -7.12
C ALA A 11 -7.43 -4.28 -5.88
N PRO A 12 -6.39 -4.96 -5.40
CA PRO A 12 -5.61 -4.47 -4.26
C PRO A 12 -4.49 -3.53 -4.71
N PHE A 13 -4.22 -2.52 -3.89
CA PHE A 13 -3.23 -1.46 -4.09
C PHE A 13 -2.19 -1.50 -2.97
N GLN A 14 -0.93 -1.15 -3.27
CA GLN A 14 0.13 -0.84 -2.30
C GLN A 14 0.59 0.61 -2.53
N GLU A 15 0.50 1.48 -1.52
CA GLU A 15 0.87 2.92 -1.66
C GLU A 15 0.20 3.64 -2.85
N TRP A 16 -1.08 3.38 -3.11
CA TRP A 16 -1.84 3.89 -4.27
C TRP A 16 -1.36 3.39 -5.65
N ARG A 17 -0.49 2.39 -5.70
CA ARG A 17 -0.08 1.71 -6.92
C ARG A 17 -0.84 0.39 -7.08
N PRO A 18 -1.38 0.08 -8.28
CA PRO A 18 -1.99 -1.22 -8.54
C PRO A 18 -0.98 -2.34 -8.31
N ILE A 19 -1.36 -3.36 -7.54
CA ILE A 19 -0.54 -4.55 -7.38
C ILE A 19 -0.71 -5.42 -8.63
N VAL A 20 0.41 -5.80 -9.25
CA VAL A 20 0.43 -6.64 -10.45
C VAL A 20 0.90 -8.04 -10.07
N GLU A 21 0.22 -9.05 -10.60
CA GLU A 21 0.66 -10.44 -10.41
C GLU A 21 2.07 -10.66 -10.95
N SER A 22 2.82 -11.48 -10.24
CA SER A 22 4.19 -11.86 -10.59
C SER A 22 4.43 -13.32 -10.23
N THR A 23 5.68 -13.77 -10.24
CA THR A 23 6.05 -15.09 -9.72
C THR A 23 5.77 -15.20 -8.22
N ARG A 24 5.99 -14.13 -7.45
CA ARG A 24 5.79 -14.11 -5.99
C ARG A 24 4.41 -13.64 -5.56
N VAL A 25 3.72 -12.86 -6.40
CA VAL A 25 2.47 -12.19 -6.07
C VAL A 25 1.34 -12.78 -6.90
N LYS A 26 0.29 -13.30 -6.24
CA LYS A 26 -0.86 -13.94 -6.89
C LYS A 26 -2.18 -13.44 -6.32
N PHE A 27 -3.21 -13.41 -7.16
CA PHE A 27 -4.59 -13.28 -6.74
C PHE A 27 -5.31 -14.62 -6.86
N VAL A 28 -5.95 -15.05 -5.78
CA VAL A 28 -6.78 -16.25 -5.76
C VAL A 28 -8.21 -15.84 -5.49
N TYR A 29 -9.11 -16.24 -6.40
CA TYR A 29 -10.53 -15.99 -6.30
C TYR A 29 -11.23 -17.29 -5.91
N ASP A 30 -11.95 -17.25 -4.79
CA ASP A 30 -12.79 -18.37 -4.34
C ASP A 30 -14.26 -17.93 -4.40
N GLY A 31 -14.89 -18.28 -5.51
CA GLY A 31 -16.22 -17.78 -5.84
C GLY A 31 -16.25 -16.27 -6.10
N PRO A 32 -17.45 -15.66 -6.08
CA PRO A 32 -17.64 -14.27 -6.49
C PRO A 32 -17.30 -13.25 -5.41
N TYR A 33 -17.14 -13.66 -4.14
CA TYR A 33 -17.04 -12.72 -3.02
C TYR A 33 -15.72 -12.76 -2.25
N LEU A 34 -14.85 -13.74 -2.54
CA LEU A 34 -13.57 -13.89 -1.86
C LEU A 34 -12.42 -13.73 -2.86
N CYS A 35 -11.55 -12.75 -2.59
CA CYS A 35 -10.27 -12.60 -3.26
C CYS A 35 -9.18 -12.55 -2.20
N SER A 36 -8.13 -13.32 -2.44
CA SER A 36 -6.96 -13.44 -1.58
C SER A 36 -5.74 -12.95 -2.35
N LEU A 37 -4.99 -12.02 -1.75
CA LEU A 37 -3.66 -11.63 -2.20
C LEU A 37 -2.63 -12.53 -1.50
N ILE A 38 -1.83 -13.25 -2.28
CA ILE A 38 -0.77 -14.13 -1.79
C ILE A 38 0.58 -13.57 -2.22
N ILE A 39 1.47 -13.36 -1.25
CA ILE A 39 2.87 -12.94 -1.46
C ILE A 39 3.77 -14.03 -0.89
N THR A 40 4.49 -14.76 -1.75
CA THR A 40 5.44 -15.80 -1.35
C THR A 40 6.83 -15.20 -1.08
N ASP A 41 7.55 -15.76 -0.12
CA ASP A 41 8.88 -15.31 0.31
C ASP A 41 8.93 -13.80 0.59
N PRO A 42 8.13 -13.30 1.56
CA PRO A 42 8.00 -11.87 1.80
C PRO A 42 9.34 -11.25 2.25
N MET A 43 9.62 -10.05 1.75
CA MET A 43 10.81 -9.27 2.09
C MET A 43 10.42 -7.92 2.68
N TRP A 44 11.36 -7.21 3.30
CA TRP A 44 11.11 -5.90 3.93
C TRP A 44 10.42 -4.87 2.99
N ARG A 45 10.69 -4.94 1.67
CA ARG A 45 10.06 -4.09 0.63
C ARG A 45 8.57 -4.37 0.39
N ASP A 46 8.09 -5.53 0.83
CA ASP A 46 6.67 -5.90 0.77
C ASP A 46 5.90 -5.27 1.95
N SER A 47 6.57 -4.58 2.89
CA SER A 47 5.90 -3.77 3.90
C SER A 47 5.21 -2.56 3.27
N GLY A 48 4.09 -2.13 3.86
CA GLY A 48 3.37 -0.95 3.41
C GLY A 48 1.89 -0.98 3.75
N ILE A 49 1.17 0.02 3.24
CA ILE A 49 -0.29 0.08 3.33
C ILE A 49 -0.88 -0.65 2.13
N TYR A 50 -1.66 -1.68 2.42
CA TYR A 50 -2.43 -2.44 1.45
C TYR A 50 -3.87 -1.99 1.49
N THR A 51 -4.43 -1.66 0.33
CA THR A 51 -5.82 -1.22 0.19
C THR A 51 -6.57 -2.17 -0.71
N CYS A 52 -7.66 -2.75 -0.20
CA CYS A 52 -8.60 -3.52 -0.99
C CYS A 52 -9.77 -2.62 -1.40
N ILE A 53 -10.12 -2.68 -2.68
CA ILE A 53 -11.25 -1.99 -3.26
C ILE A 53 -12.20 -3.03 -3.87
N ALA A 54 -13.43 -3.09 -3.37
CA ALA A 54 -14.51 -3.89 -3.94
C ALA A 54 -15.56 -2.96 -4.55
N ALA A 55 -15.77 -3.05 -5.86
CA ALA A 55 -16.70 -2.21 -6.60
C ALA A 55 -17.77 -3.03 -7.32
N ASN A 56 -19.00 -2.51 -7.37
CA ASN A 56 -20.11 -2.97 -8.18
C ASN A 56 -20.89 -1.75 -8.74
N ASP A 57 -21.97 -1.98 -9.48
CA ASP A 57 -22.75 -0.90 -10.12
C ASP A 57 -23.41 0.06 -9.11
N ALA A 58 -23.63 -0.40 -7.86
CA ALA A 58 -24.20 0.42 -6.81
C ALA A 58 -23.16 1.31 -6.09
N GLY A 59 -21.87 1.01 -6.24
CA GLY A 59 -20.80 1.79 -5.64
C GLY A 59 -19.56 0.97 -5.29
N GLN A 60 -18.81 1.47 -4.31
CA GLN A 60 -17.53 0.90 -3.92
C GLN A 60 -17.36 0.88 -2.40
N ALA A 61 -16.79 -0.20 -1.89
CA ALA A 61 -16.27 -0.31 -0.54
C ALA A 61 -14.74 -0.38 -0.57
N THR A 62 -14.09 0.32 0.35
CA THR A 62 -12.63 0.37 0.46
C THR A 62 -12.22 0.01 1.88
N THR A 63 -11.16 -0.77 2.03
CA THR A 63 -10.56 -1.06 3.34
C THR A 63 -9.04 -1.13 3.20
N SER A 64 -8.32 -0.61 4.18
CA SER A 64 -6.86 -0.60 4.19
C SER A 64 -6.30 -1.24 5.46
N CYS A 65 -5.13 -1.85 5.35
CA CYS A 65 -4.35 -2.34 6.48
C CYS A 65 -2.86 -1.97 6.30
N SER A 66 -2.15 -1.80 7.42
CA SER A 66 -0.68 -1.64 7.42
C SER A 66 -0.04 -2.99 7.68
N ILE A 67 0.90 -3.38 6.84
CA ILE A 67 1.66 -4.63 6.94
C ILE A 67 3.14 -4.28 7.12
N THR A 68 3.78 -4.90 8.11
CA THR A 68 5.22 -4.82 8.34
C THR A 68 5.81 -6.21 8.23
N VAL A 69 6.85 -6.37 7.41
CA VAL A 69 7.60 -7.62 7.26
C VAL A 69 8.90 -7.49 8.02
N GLU A 70 9.02 -8.22 9.12
CA GLU A 70 10.21 -8.29 9.95
C GLU A 70 11.01 -9.55 9.59
N ALA A 71 12.34 -9.46 9.66
CA ALA A 71 13.22 -10.61 9.51
C ALA A 71 13.81 -10.95 10.89
N ASP A 72 13.68 -12.20 11.29
CA ASP A 72 14.37 -12.72 12.47
C ASP A 72 15.84 -12.97 12.10
N GLY A 73 16.69 -11.96 12.34
CA GLY A 73 18.13 -12.05 12.08
C GLY A 73 18.89 -10.77 12.40
N ASP A 74 20.14 -10.91 12.85
CA ASP A 74 21.04 -9.81 13.17
C ASP A 74 21.36 -9.04 11.86
N PHE A 75 20.90 -7.79 11.73
CA PHE A 75 21.01 -6.93 10.55
C PHE A 75 22.45 -6.42 10.28
N ASN A 76 23.49 -7.19 10.62
CA ASN A 76 24.88 -6.74 10.46
C ASN A 76 25.35 -6.67 9.00
N ASP A 77 24.62 -7.27 8.04
CA ASP A 77 25.05 -7.37 6.64
C ASP A 77 24.10 -6.71 5.62
N VAL A 78 23.18 -5.82 6.04
CA VAL A 78 22.44 -4.98 5.07
C VAL A 78 23.27 -3.73 4.77
N GLU A 79 24.16 -3.81 3.79
CA GLU A 79 24.83 -2.63 3.24
C GLU A 79 23.82 -1.79 2.45
N LEU A 80 23.11 -0.91 3.15
CA LEU A 80 22.31 0.16 2.55
C LEU A 80 23.23 0.96 1.62
N PRO A 81 22.88 1.13 0.32
CA PRO A 81 23.65 2.02 -0.54
C PRO A 81 23.58 3.43 0.06
N LYS A 82 24.71 3.89 0.61
CA LYS A 82 24.88 5.24 1.15
C LYS A 82 24.79 6.27 0.02
N LYS A 83 23.59 6.54 -0.49
CA LYS A 83 23.36 7.77 -1.24
C LYS A 83 23.41 8.92 -0.23
N ARG A 84 24.59 9.54 -0.11
CA ARG A 84 24.74 10.84 0.54
C ARG A 84 23.98 11.86 -0.31
N ALA A 85 22.69 12.03 -0.07
CA ALA A 85 22.03 13.28 -0.42
C ALA A 85 22.29 14.25 0.73
N MET A 86 23.26 15.15 0.55
CA MET A 86 23.28 16.39 1.33
C MET A 86 22.03 17.17 0.91
N VAL A 87 20.91 16.95 1.59
CA VAL A 87 19.82 17.93 1.57
C VAL A 87 20.31 19.05 2.47
N GLU A 88 20.78 20.15 1.88
CA GLU A 88 21.16 21.35 2.62
C GLU A 88 20.02 21.71 3.59
N ALA A 89 20.36 21.75 4.87
CA ALA A 89 19.47 22.04 6.00
C ALA A 89 18.93 23.49 6.01
N ARG A 90 18.79 24.13 4.84
CA ARG A 90 18.52 25.57 4.74
C ARG A 90 17.12 25.95 4.25
N LYS A 91 16.24 25.01 3.89
CA LYS A 91 14.92 25.36 3.31
C LYS A 91 13.67 24.86 4.04
N ILE A 92 13.79 24.25 5.22
CA ILE A 92 12.60 23.81 5.98
C ILE A 92 11.86 25.00 6.64
N ARG A 93 12.55 26.11 6.94
CA ARG A 93 11.92 27.28 7.58
C ARG A 93 10.97 28.07 6.66
N GLU A 94 11.18 28.05 5.35
CA GLU A 94 10.34 28.82 4.41
C GLU A 94 8.95 28.20 4.16
N ILE A 95 8.72 26.94 4.52
CA ILE A 95 7.49 26.20 4.17
C ILE A 95 6.39 26.36 5.25
N TYR A 96 6.75 26.77 6.47
CA TYR A 96 5.80 26.85 7.60
C TYR A 96 5.23 28.25 7.88
N GLU A 97 5.53 29.27 7.06
CA GLU A 97 4.94 30.61 7.21
C GLU A 97 3.71 30.86 6.32
N ILE A 98 3.20 29.85 5.61
CA ILE A 98 2.05 29.99 4.71
C ILE A 98 0.85 29.22 5.26
N ALA A 99 0.35 29.60 6.44
CA ALA A 99 -0.94 29.11 6.94
C ALA A 99 -1.55 29.96 8.06
N GLU A 100 -1.50 31.30 8.00
CA GLU A 100 -2.43 32.15 8.77
C GLU A 100 -2.72 33.44 7.99
N GLU A 101 -3.49 33.32 6.92
CA GLU A 101 -4.29 34.43 6.38
C GLU A 101 -5.45 33.83 5.59
N ASP A 102 -6.60 33.67 6.25
CA ASP A 102 -7.86 34.23 5.77
C ASP A 102 -9.02 33.99 6.77
N GLU A 103 -9.86 35.04 6.87
CA GLU A 103 -11.19 35.13 7.48
C GLU A 103 -11.36 35.74 8.89
N THR A 104 -11.48 37.08 8.84
CA THR A 104 -12.38 38.02 9.57
C THR A 104 -11.82 38.91 10.68
#